data_AF-A0A7J8ND35-F1
#
_entry.id   AF-A0A7J8ND35-F1
#
_cell.length_a   1.000
_cell.length_b   1.000
_cell.length_c   1.000
_cell.angle_alpha   90.00
_cell.angle_beta   90.00
_cell.angle_gamma   90.00
#
_symmetry.space_group_name_H-M   'P 1'
#
loop_
_entity.id
_entity.type
_entity.pdbx_description
1 polymer ?
#
loop_
_entity_poly.entity_id
_entity_poly.type
_entity_poly.pdbx_seq_one_letter_code
_entity_poly.pdbx_strand_id
1 'polypeptide(L)'
;MSMSEDAGSSSTSTSNTSSTTANESNVYGDGSDNVKSQSIYNECIAVLRCSPNPYDDFRRSMQEMVEARLKHGSKIDWDFMEELLFCYLNLNDKKSYKFVLSAFVDLVVDLRQNDGKMPRNSNVKYKRSRRTRHNNVA
;
A
#
# COMPACT_ATOMS: atom_id res chain seq x y z
N MET A 1 -58.75 -6.23 -35.54
CA MET A 1 -58.29 -7.12 -34.45
C MET A 1 -56.77 -7.01 -34.44
N SER A 2 -56.21 -6.05 -33.70
CA SER A 2 -55.80 -6.11 -32.29
C SER A 2 -54.58 -7.03 -32.09
N MET A 3 -53.37 -6.46 -32.00
CA MET A 3 -52.60 -6.07 -30.79
C MET A 3 -51.81 -7.24 -30.17
N SER A 4 -50.46 -7.14 -30.11
CA SER A 4 -49.71 -6.93 -28.86
C SER A 4 -48.28 -7.50 -28.93
N GLU A 5 -47.35 -6.67 -28.45
CA GLU A 5 -46.00 -6.99 -28.01
C GLU A 5 -46.08 -7.72 -26.65
N ASP A 6 -45.14 -8.62 -26.34
CA ASP A 6 -44.75 -8.85 -24.95
C ASP A 6 -43.28 -9.32 -24.83
N ALA A 7 -42.63 -8.77 -23.82
CA ALA A 7 -41.27 -9.05 -23.38
C ALA A 7 -41.32 -10.15 -22.31
N GLY A 8 -40.53 -11.22 -22.47
CA GLY A 8 -40.47 -12.33 -21.53
C GLY A 8 -39.06 -12.54 -20.97
N SER A 9 -38.80 -11.95 -19.80
CA SER A 9 -37.70 -12.30 -18.91
C SER A 9 -37.73 -13.79 -18.55
N SER A 10 -36.58 -14.47 -18.64
CA SER A 10 -36.41 -15.80 -18.05
C SER A 10 -35.60 -15.70 -16.76
N SER A 11 -36.31 -15.59 -15.64
CA SER A 11 -35.91 -16.18 -14.34
C SER A 11 -35.94 -17.72 -14.54
N THR A 12 -35.26 -18.61 -13.82
CA THR A 12 -34.97 -18.72 -12.40
C THR A 12 -34.10 -19.98 -12.26
N SER A 13 -33.17 -20.06 -11.30
CA SER A 13 -33.11 -21.22 -10.39
C SER A 13 -32.17 -20.92 -9.23
N THR A 14 -32.79 -21.08 -8.07
CA THR A 14 -32.37 -20.75 -6.72
C THR A 14 -31.73 -21.97 -6.06
N SER A 15 -30.86 -21.71 -5.07
CA SER A 15 -30.54 -22.57 -3.92
C SER A 15 -29.65 -23.80 -4.22
N ASN A 16 -28.59 -24.08 -3.46
CA ASN A 16 -28.68 -24.48 -2.06
C ASN A 16 -27.44 -24.13 -1.24
N THR A 17 -27.73 -23.71 -0.01
CA THR A 17 -26.90 -23.74 1.19
C THR A 17 -26.30 -25.12 1.45
N SER A 18 -25.01 -25.18 1.79
CA SER A 18 -24.41 -26.29 2.54
C SER A 18 -23.24 -25.76 3.36
N SER A 19 -23.53 -25.45 4.62
CA SER A 19 -22.56 -25.33 5.70
C SER A 19 -22.04 -26.72 6.05
N THR A 20 -20.75 -26.98 5.84
CA THR A 20 -20.05 -28.12 6.43
C THR A 20 -18.80 -27.64 7.11
N THR A 21 -18.89 -27.49 8.43
CA THR A 21 -17.76 -27.48 9.36
C THR A 21 -17.15 -28.88 9.37
N ALA A 22 -15.92 -29.02 8.86
CA ALA A 22 -15.05 -30.15 9.14
C ALA A 22 -13.76 -29.61 9.74
N ASN A 23 -13.73 -29.69 11.06
CA ASN A 23 -12.63 -29.38 11.96
C ASN A 23 -11.75 -30.62 12.11
N GLU A 24 -10.67 -30.69 11.36
CA GLU A 24 -9.62 -31.68 11.61
C GLU A 24 -8.36 -30.95 12.08
N SER A 25 -8.29 -30.77 13.40
CA SER A 25 -7.10 -30.28 14.09
C SER A 25 -6.15 -31.46 14.32
N ASN A 26 -4.94 -31.39 13.75
CA ASN A 26 -3.81 -32.17 14.26
C ASN A 26 -2.50 -31.45 13.93
N VAL A 27 -1.98 -30.69 14.90
CA VAL A 27 -0.54 -30.42 15.00
C VAL A 27 -0.16 -30.47 16.47
N TYR A 28 0.50 -31.57 16.86
CA TYR A 28 1.31 -31.63 18.06
C TYR A 28 2.58 -30.81 17.80
N GLY A 29 2.83 -29.81 18.63
CA GLY A 29 4.02 -28.97 18.60
C GLY A 29 4.25 -28.37 19.98
N ASP A 30 4.92 -29.14 20.82
CA ASP A 30 5.53 -28.74 22.09
C ASP A 30 6.65 -27.72 21.83
N GLY A 31 6.73 -26.68 22.68
CA GLY A 31 7.69 -25.59 22.54
C GLY A 31 7.22 -24.30 23.21
N SER A 32 7.44 -24.22 24.51
CA SER A 32 7.26 -23.03 25.34
C SER A 32 8.05 -21.82 24.82
N ASP A 33 7.38 -20.71 24.55
CA ASP A 33 7.86 -19.34 24.84
C ASP A 33 6.66 -18.37 24.94
N ASN A 34 6.44 -17.83 26.15
CA ASN A 34 5.34 -16.95 26.49
C ASN A 34 5.59 -15.52 26.00
N VAL A 35 5.16 -15.21 24.78
CA VAL A 35 4.93 -13.82 24.33
C VAL A 35 3.47 -13.71 23.90
N LYS A 36 2.74 -12.78 24.53
CA LYS A 36 1.31 -12.49 24.36
C LYS A 36 0.90 -12.22 22.90
N SER A 37 0.82 -13.25 22.08
CA SER A 37 0.36 -13.17 20.68
C SER A 37 -1.11 -13.58 20.52
N GLN A 38 -1.75 -14.01 21.60
CA GLN A 38 -3.10 -14.61 21.58
C GLN A 38 -4.26 -13.59 21.47
N SER A 39 -4.02 -12.28 21.61
CA SER A 39 -5.12 -11.31 21.78
C SER A 39 -5.52 -10.53 20.53
N ILE A 40 -4.68 -10.44 19.50
CA ILE A 40 -4.97 -9.60 18.31
C ILE A 40 -5.84 -10.35 17.29
N TYR A 41 -5.73 -11.67 17.23
CA TYR A 41 -6.45 -12.49 16.24
C TYR A 41 -7.98 -12.48 16.42
N ASN A 42 -8.48 -12.21 17.62
CA ASN A 42 -9.91 -12.24 17.91
C ASN A 42 -10.64 -10.94 17.53
N GLU A 43 -9.92 -9.89 17.10
CA GLU A 43 -10.50 -8.58 16.77
C GLU A 43 -10.26 -8.17 15.31
N CYS A 44 -9.69 -9.05 14.48
CA CYS A 44 -9.41 -8.77 13.07
C CYS A 44 -10.46 -9.42 12.16
N ILE A 45 -11.10 -8.62 11.29
CA ILE A 45 -11.97 -9.12 10.22
C ILE A 45 -11.17 -9.11 8.91
N ALA A 46 -10.99 -10.28 8.32
CA ALA A 46 -10.44 -10.39 6.98
C ALA A 46 -11.51 -9.97 5.95
N VAL A 47 -11.23 -8.92 5.19
CA VAL A 47 -12.09 -8.47 4.08
C VAL A 47 -11.36 -8.70 2.77
N LEU A 48 -11.99 -9.42 1.84
CA LEU A 48 -11.48 -9.55 0.49
C LEU A 48 -11.53 -8.19 -0.21
N ARG A 49 -10.37 -7.68 -0.61
CA ARG A 49 -10.28 -6.43 -1.36
C ARG A 49 -10.26 -6.73 -2.86
N CYS A 50 -11.38 -6.48 -3.53
CA CYS A 50 -11.49 -6.54 -4.98
C CYS A 50 -11.55 -5.11 -5.54
N SER A 51 -10.50 -4.68 -6.24
CA SER A 51 -10.43 -3.35 -6.83
C SER A 51 -10.66 -3.38 -8.34
N PRO A 52 -11.38 -2.40 -8.92
CA PRO A 52 -11.48 -2.25 -10.37
C PRO A 52 -10.15 -1.80 -11.01
N ASN A 53 -9.24 -1.18 -10.24
CA ASN A 53 -7.93 -0.75 -10.73
C ASN A 53 -6.78 -1.20 -9.81
N PRO A 54 -6.38 -2.48 -9.88
CA PRO A 54 -5.38 -3.05 -8.98
C PRO A 54 -4.00 -2.39 -9.12
N TYR A 55 -3.63 -1.93 -10.33
CA TYR A 55 -2.35 -1.25 -10.55
C TYR A 55 -2.25 0.04 -9.71
N ASP A 56 -3.25 0.93 -9.81
CA ASP A 56 -3.23 2.21 -9.09
C ASP A 56 -3.21 2.00 -7.59
N ASP A 57 -3.94 1.00 -7.11
CA ASP A 57 -4.00 0.68 -5.68
C ASP A 57 -2.65 0.20 -5.16
N PHE A 58 -1.98 -0.73 -5.87
CA PHE A 58 -0.65 -1.18 -5.49
C PHE A 58 0.37 -0.04 -5.55
N ARG A 59 0.28 0.81 -6.57
CA ARG A 59 1.20 1.94 -6.71
C ARG A 59 1.06 2.91 -5.54
N ARG A 60 -0.18 3.28 -5.19
CA ARG A 60 -0.48 4.16 -4.05
C ARG A 60 0.00 3.54 -2.75
N SER A 61 -0.31 2.27 -2.48
CA SER A 61 0.06 1.63 -1.22
C SER A 61 1.57 1.45 -1.07
N MET A 62 2.30 1.13 -2.15
CA MET A 62 3.76 1.10 -2.12
C MET A 62 4.34 2.50 -1.89
N GLN A 63 3.81 3.54 -2.55
CA GLN A 63 4.25 4.91 -2.34
C GLN A 63 4.06 5.36 -0.89
N GLU A 64 2.91 5.09 -0.28
CA GLU A 64 2.63 5.40 1.12
C GLU A 64 3.65 4.74 2.07
N MET A 65 4.02 3.49 1.80
CA MET A 65 5.05 2.78 2.57
C MET A 65 6.43 3.43 2.45
N VAL A 66 6.81 3.86 1.24
CA VAL A 66 8.07 4.56 1.01
C VAL A 66 8.07 5.93 1.69
N GLU A 67 7.00 6.69 1.57
CA GLU A 67 6.84 8.00 2.21
C GLU A 67 6.89 7.91 3.74
N ALA A 68 6.25 6.90 4.33
CA ALA A 68 6.30 6.66 5.77
C ALA A 68 7.76 6.44 6.23
N ARG A 69 8.52 5.59 5.51
CA ARG A 69 9.92 5.31 5.83
C ARG A 69 10.78 6.58 5.73
N LEU A 70 10.57 7.40 4.70
CA LEU A 70 11.23 8.71 4.55
C LEU A 70 10.88 9.68 5.68
N LYS A 71 9.62 9.76 6.10
CA LYS A 71 9.16 10.63 7.21
C LYS A 71 9.83 10.26 8.54
N HIS A 72 10.17 8.98 8.73
CA HIS A 72 10.92 8.50 9.89
C HIS A 72 12.45 8.67 9.75
N GLY A 73 12.94 9.27 8.67
CA GLY A 73 14.37 9.51 8.44
C GLY A 73 15.16 8.27 8.00
N SER A 74 14.47 7.17 7.72
CA SER A 74 15.08 5.93 7.25
C SER A 74 15.40 6.01 5.77
N LYS A 75 16.56 5.47 5.38
CA LYS A 75 16.96 5.39 3.97
C LYS A 75 16.09 4.37 3.24
N ILE A 76 15.81 4.67 1.97
CA ILE A 76 15.31 3.70 0.99
C ILE A 76 16.54 3.05 0.36
N ASP A 77 16.88 1.86 0.84
CA ASP A 77 17.93 1.01 0.28
C ASP A 77 17.32 -0.11 -0.57
N TRP A 78 18.20 -0.87 -1.21
CA TRP A 78 17.78 -1.97 -2.07
C TRP A 78 17.06 -3.07 -1.28
N ASP A 79 17.60 -3.43 -0.10
CA ASP A 79 17.05 -4.46 0.77
C ASP A 79 15.58 -4.16 1.13
N PHE A 80 15.25 -2.92 1.48
CA PHE A 80 13.86 -2.52 1.70
C PHE A 80 12.98 -2.63 0.48
N MET A 81 13.46 -2.21 -0.69
CA MET A 81 12.67 -2.26 -1.92
C MET A 81 12.41 -3.72 -2.34
N GLU A 82 13.38 -4.61 -2.13
CA GLU A 82 13.24 -6.05 -2.33
C GLU A 82 12.22 -6.66 -1.36
N GLU A 83 12.34 -6.38 -0.05
CA GLU A 83 11.36 -6.83 0.95
C GLU A 83 9.94 -6.32 0.65
N LEU A 84 9.81 -5.05 0.25
CA LEU A 84 8.55 -4.45 -0.14
C LEU A 84 7.93 -5.24 -1.29
N LEU A 85 8.69 -5.50 -2.36
CA LEU A 85 8.20 -6.27 -3.51
C LEU A 85 7.82 -7.70 -3.10
N PHE A 86 8.68 -8.40 -2.36
CA PHE A 86 8.39 -9.77 -1.92
C PHE A 86 7.16 -9.87 -1.04
N CYS A 87 6.92 -8.90 -0.17
CA CYS A 87 5.72 -8.85 0.66
C CYS A 87 4.45 -8.86 -0.22
N TYR A 88 4.40 -7.99 -1.24
CA TYR A 88 3.26 -7.97 -2.17
C TYR A 88 3.14 -9.25 -3.01
N LEU A 89 4.24 -9.84 -3.46
CA LEU A 89 4.18 -11.10 -4.21
C LEU A 89 3.72 -12.27 -3.33
N ASN A 90 4.18 -12.36 -2.09
CA ASN A 90 3.83 -13.46 -1.19
C ASN A 90 2.39 -13.34 -0.66
N LEU A 91 1.88 -12.13 -0.47
CA LEU A 91 0.51 -11.89 0.02
C LEU A 91 -0.57 -12.04 -1.05
N ASN A 92 -0.20 -12.07 -2.35
CA ASN A 92 -1.17 -12.02 -3.44
C ASN A 92 -1.09 -13.25 -4.35
N ASP A 93 -2.21 -13.54 -5.01
CA ASP A 93 -2.26 -14.56 -6.06
C ASP A 93 -1.41 -14.16 -7.27
N LYS A 94 -0.90 -15.16 -7.99
CA LYS A 94 -0.11 -14.97 -9.23
C LYS A 94 -0.79 -14.09 -10.29
N LYS A 95 -2.13 -14.05 -10.30
CA LYS A 95 -2.93 -13.20 -11.20
C LYS A 95 -2.66 -11.70 -10.97
N SER A 96 -2.31 -11.32 -9.74
CA SER A 96 -2.04 -9.94 -9.34
C SER A 96 -0.60 -9.50 -9.63
N TYR A 97 0.33 -10.44 -9.84
CA TYR A 97 1.77 -10.14 -9.94
C TYR A 97 2.10 -9.16 -11.06
N LYS A 98 1.41 -9.24 -12.19
CA LYS A 98 1.61 -8.29 -13.29
C LYS A 98 1.33 -6.85 -12.87
N PHE A 99 0.34 -6.61 -12.01
CA PHE A 99 -0.01 -5.28 -11.52
C PHE A 99 0.97 -4.82 -10.45
N VAL A 100 1.34 -5.71 -9.52
CA VAL A 100 2.37 -5.47 -8.49
C VAL A 100 3.70 -5.06 -9.13
N LEU A 101 4.19 -5.84 -10.09
CA LEU A 101 5.46 -5.59 -10.77
C LEU A 101 5.43 -4.28 -11.57
N SER A 102 4.33 -4.02 -12.29
CA SER A 102 4.20 -2.76 -13.06
C SER A 102 4.23 -1.55 -12.13
N ALA A 103 3.44 -1.58 -11.05
CA ALA A 103 3.41 -0.51 -10.06
C ALA A 103 4.77 -0.29 -9.37
N PHE A 104 5.47 -1.38 -9.05
CA PHE A 104 6.79 -1.33 -8.43
C PHE A 104 7.85 -0.70 -9.34
N VAL A 105 7.88 -1.08 -10.62
CA VAL A 105 8.83 -0.50 -11.59
C VAL A 105 8.62 1.00 -11.73
N ASP A 106 7.36 1.43 -11.87
CA ASP A 106 7.05 2.86 -11.98
C ASP A 106 7.43 3.64 -10.72
N LEU A 107 7.19 3.07 -9.53
CA LEU A 107 7.64 3.64 -8.26
C LEU A 107 9.17 3.82 -8.22
N VAL A 108 9.94 2.81 -8.62
CA VAL A 108 11.41 2.88 -8.65
C VAL A 108 11.89 3.99 -9.61
N VAL A 109 11.25 4.09 -10.78
CA VAL A 109 11.54 5.14 -11.76
C VAL A 109 11.27 6.53 -11.17
N ASP A 110 10.12 6.72 -10.51
CA ASP A 110 9.76 7.98 -9.87
C ASP A 110 10.75 8.37 -8.77
N LEU A 111 11.14 7.42 -7.90
CA LEU A 111 12.11 7.65 -6.84
C LEU A 111 13.46 8.11 -7.42
N ARG A 112 13.92 7.46 -8.49
CA ARG A 112 15.17 7.82 -9.17
C ARG A 112 15.12 9.21 -9.81
N GLN A 113 13.97 9.60 -10.36
CA GLN A 113 13.78 10.94 -10.91
C GLN A 113 13.73 12.03 -9.83
N ASN A 114 13.22 11.70 -8.66
CA ASN A 114 13.09 12.63 -7.54
C ASN A 114 14.40 12.82 -6.77
N ASP A 115 15.27 11.79 -6.72
CA ASP A 115 16.60 11.88 -6.11
C ASP A 115 17.48 12.96 -6.79
N GLY A 116 17.27 13.21 -8.10
CA GLY A 116 17.94 14.28 -8.85
C GLY A 116 17.37 15.69 -8.66
N LYS A 117 16.21 15.85 -8.00
CA LYS A 117 15.47 17.13 -7.89
C LYS A 117 15.53 17.76 -6.49
N MET A 118 16.10 17.08 -5.50
CA MET A 118 16.36 17.65 -4.18
C MET A 118 17.34 18.82 -4.33
N PRO A 119 16.96 20.08 -3.99
CA PRO A 119 17.90 21.19 -4.02
C PRO A 119 18.97 20.91 -2.97
N ARG A 120 20.17 20.52 -3.44
CA ARG A 120 21.39 20.55 -2.65
C ARG A 120 21.49 21.94 -2.03
N ASN A 121 21.28 22.00 -0.73
CA ASN A 121 21.33 23.16 0.15
C ASN A 121 22.36 24.20 -0.33
N SER A 122 21.92 25.19 -1.12
CA SER A 122 22.75 26.33 -1.46
C SER A 122 22.84 27.16 -0.20
N ASN A 123 23.96 27.03 0.52
CA ASN A 123 24.37 27.93 1.59
C ASN A 123 24.51 29.35 1.01
N VAL A 124 23.38 30.03 0.80
CA VAL A 124 23.34 31.46 0.52
C VAL A 124 23.68 32.14 1.83
N LYS A 125 24.97 32.43 2.00
CA LYS A 125 25.46 33.41 2.97
C LYS A 125 24.72 34.72 2.72
N TYR A 126 23.61 34.93 3.42
CA TYR A 126 23.08 36.27 3.61
C TYR A 126 24.11 37.07 4.38
N LYS A 127 24.94 37.83 3.65
CA LYS A 127 25.75 38.89 4.23
C LYS A 127 24.79 39.82 4.95
N ARG A 128 24.82 39.81 6.29
CA ARG A 128 24.22 40.85 7.13
C ARG A 128 24.82 42.19 6.69
N SER A 129 24.08 42.92 5.85
CA SER A 129 24.34 44.32 5.58
C SER A 129 24.08 45.09 6.87
N ARG A 130 25.14 45.32 7.65
CA ARG A 130 25.15 46.29 8.75
C ARG A 130 24.94 47.67 8.12
N ARG A 131 23.69 48.14 8.03
CA ARG A 131 23.42 49.56 7.82
C ARG A 131 23.50 50.25 9.17
N THR A 132 24.56 51.03 9.28
CA THR A 132 24.93 51.93 10.38
C THR A 132 23.78 52.87 10.72
N ARG A 133 23.57 53.12 12.02
CA ARG A 133 22.62 54.10 12.56
C ARG A 133 22.97 55.49 12.02
N HIS A 134 22.04 56.18 11.39
CA HIS A 134 22.03 57.64 11.37
C HIS A 134 21.20 58.11 12.56
N ASN A 135 21.87 58.64 13.58
CA ASN A 135 21.26 59.51 14.58
C ASN A 135 21.34 60.93 14.02
N ASN A 136 20.20 61.58 13.81
CA ASN A 136 20.16 63.02 13.53
C ASN A 136 20.28 63.77 14.86
N VAL A 137 21.27 64.65 14.92
CA VAL A 137 21.44 65.70 15.92
C VAL A 137 21.21 67.03 15.20
N ALA A 138 20.22 67.80 15.68
CA ALA A 138 20.09 69.25 15.70
C ALA A 138 18.61 69.62 15.80
#